data_AF-A0A3D4QLN3-F1
#
_entry.id   AF-A0A3D4QLN3-F1
#
_cell.length_a   1.000
_cell.length_b   1.000
_cell.length_c   1.000
_cell.angle_alpha   90.00
_cell.angle_beta   90.00
_cell.angle_gamma   90.00
#
_symmetry.space_group_name_H-M   'P 1'
#
loop_
_entity.id
_entity.type
_entity.pdbx_description
1 polymer ?
#
loop_
_entity_poly.entity_id
_entity_poly.type
_entity_poly.pdbx_seq_one_letter_code
_entity_poly.pdbx_strand_id
1 'polypeptide(L)'
;MISVNVLLTVCLGYVVLLFAVAFFVDRRAQRSRTSWLHSPIVYTLSISVYCTSWTFYGAVGSAARNGLEFVTIYLGPTLVFIGWWWILRKLVRIGRAHRITSIADLISSRYGKSSSLAVLVTLIAVIATTPYIALQLQSVVRSYQIISSDADAITTAFWVAAGMALFTILFGTR
;
A
#
# COMPACT_ATOMS: atom_id res chain seq x y z
N MET A 1 25.84 3.26 16.11
CA MET A 1 25.01 3.69 14.97
C MET A 1 25.38 2.83 13.77
N ILE A 2 24.48 2.63 12.80
CA ILE A 2 24.77 1.79 11.63
C ILE A 2 25.22 2.71 10.48
N SER A 3 26.27 2.33 9.75
CA SER A 3 26.72 3.09 8.59
C SER A 3 25.65 3.12 7.50
N VAL A 4 25.47 4.30 6.89
CA VAL A 4 24.67 4.53 5.67
C VAL A 4 24.83 3.39 4.65
N ASN A 5 26.06 2.98 4.38
CA ASN A 5 26.36 1.96 3.38
C ASN A 5 25.75 0.60 3.75
N VAL A 6 25.81 0.21 5.02
CA VAL A 6 25.22 -1.05 5.51
C VAL A 6 23.69 -0.99 5.44
N LEU A 7 23.09 0.14 5.86
CA LEU A 7 21.64 0.34 5.80
C LEU A 7 21.13 0.27 4.34
N LEU A 8 21.80 0.96 3.41
CA LEU A 8 21.49 0.91 1.98
C LEU A 8 21.66 -0.51 1.40
N THR A 9 22.75 -1.22 1.74
CA THR A 9 22.97 -2.61 1.29
C THR A 9 21.85 -3.55 1.77
N VAL A 10 21.41 -3.44 3.03
CA VAL A 10 20.31 -4.25 3.58
C VAL A 10 18.99 -3.92 2.89
N CYS A 11 18.67 -2.63 2.71
CA CYS A 11 17.45 -2.21 2.02
C CYS A 11 17.42 -2.67 0.54
N LEU A 12 18.51 -2.51 -0.20
CA LEU A 12 18.62 -2.95 -1.59
C LEU A 12 18.58 -4.48 -1.70
N GLY A 13 19.27 -5.20 -0.81
CA GLY A 13 19.22 -6.67 -0.75
C GLY A 13 17.80 -7.20 -0.46
N TYR A 14 17.06 -6.54 0.42
CA TYR A 14 15.66 -6.88 0.69
C TYR A 14 14.74 -6.62 -0.52
N VAL A 15 14.92 -5.49 -1.22
CA VAL A 15 14.17 -5.20 -2.47
C VAL A 15 14.50 -6.23 -3.57
N VAL A 16 15.77 -6.59 -3.74
CA VAL A 16 16.19 -7.65 -4.68
C VAL A 16 15.58 -9.01 -4.31
N LEU A 17 15.51 -9.36 -3.02
CA LEU A 17 14.86 -10.58 -2.55
C LEU A 17 13.35 -10.58 -2.85
N LEU A 18 12.64 -9.47 -2.61
CA LEU A 18 11.22 -9.34 -2.96
C LEU A 18 10.99 -9.49 -4.48
N PHE A 19 11.86 -8.88 -5.30
CA PHE A 19 11.80 -9.04 -6.76
C PHE A 19 12.11 -10.47 -7.23
N ALA A 20 13.06 -11.16 -6.60
CA ALA A 20 13.34 -12.56 -6.90
C ALA A 20 12.11 -13.43 -6.60
N VAL A 21 11.46 -13.23 -5.44
CA VAL A 21 10.21 -13.93 -5.08
C VAL A 21 9.11 -13.64 -6.11
N ALA A 22 8.89 -12.39 -6.49
CA ALA A 22 7.89 -12.02 -7.50
C ALA A 22 8.17 -12.70 -8.86
N PHE A 23 9.41 -12.62 -9.35
CA PHE A 23 9.82 -13.24 -10.61
C PHE A 23 9.68 -14.78 -10.60
N PHE A 24 10.02 -15.44 -9.49
CA PHE A 24 9.79 -16.88 -9.34
C PHE A 24 8.31 -17.25 -9.30
N VAL A 25 7.46 -16.41 -8.70
CA VAL A 25 6.00 -16.59 -8.67
C VAL A 25 5.41 -16.43 -10.08
N ASP A 26 5.71 -15.34 -10.79
CA ASP A 26 5.20 -15.08 -12.16
C ASP A 26 5.62 -16.19 -13.14
N ARG A 27 6.91 -16.54 -13.13
CA ARG A 27 7.46 -17.62 -13.98
C ARG A 27 6.85 -18.98 -13.66
N ARG A 28 6.36 -19.21 -12.43
CA ARG A 28 5.63 -20.42 -12.03
C ARG A 28 4.15 -20.35 -12.44
N ALA A 29 3.50 -19.20 -12.30
CA ALA A 29 2.12 -18.95 -12.72
C ALA A 29 1.92 -19.13 -14.23
N GLN A 30 2.89 -18.68 -15.05
CA GLN A 30 2.90 -18.88 -16.50
C GLN A 30 3.07 -20.34 -16.91
N ARG A 31 3.87 -21.12 -16.16
CA ARG A 31 4.20 -22.53 -16.47
C ARG A 31 3.19 -23.54 -15.92
N SER A 32 2.42 -23.16 -14.90
CA SER A 32 1.41 -24.00 -14.28
C SER A 32 0.35 -23.13 -13.63
N ARG A 33 -0.93 -23.42 -13.91
CA ARG A 33 -2.09 -22.77 -13.30
C ARG A 33 -2.21 -23.18 -11.83
N THR A 34 -1.30 -22.66 -11.03
CA THR A 34 -0.98 -23.13 -9.69
C THR A 34 -2.09 -22.72 -8.72
N SER A 35 -2.96 -23.67 -8.38
CA SER A 35 -4.10 -23.50 -7.46
C SER A 35 -3.74 -22.74 -6.17
N TRP A 36 -2.52 -22.93 -5.67
CA TRP A 36 -1.98 -22.23 -4.50
C TRP A 36 -1.97 -20.69 -4.61
N LEU A 37 -1.80 -20.11 -5.81
CA LEU A 37 -1.88 -18.65 -6.03
C LEU A 37 -3.33 -18.12 -5.96
N HIS A 38 -4.32 -19.01 -5.98
CA HIS A 38 -5.72 -18.72 -5.69
C HIS A 38 -6.15 -19.20 -4.29
N SER A 39 -5.18 -19.59 -3.44
CA SER A 39 -5.46 -19.98 -2.05
C SER A 39 -6.02 -18.79 -1.24
N PRO A 40 -7.03 -19.02 -0.38
CA PRO A 40 -7.49 -18.02 0.58
C PRO A 40 -6.37 -17.45 1.45
N ILE A 41 -5.32 -18.23 1.74
CA ILE A 41 -4.17 -17.79 2.55
C ILE A 41 -3.41 -16.65 1.85
N VAL A 42 -3.09 -16.82 0.57
CA VAL A 42 -2.39 -15.79 -0.23
C VAL A 42 -3.23 -14.51 -0.33
N TYR A 43 -4.54 -14.67 -0.53
CA TYR A 43 -5.47 -13.54 -0.59
C TYR A 43 -5.56 -12.79 0.75
N THR A 44 -5.69 -13.49 1.88
CA THR A 44 -5.70 -12.88 3.22
C THR A 44 -4.39 -12.16 3.54
N LEU A 45 -3.24 -12.77 3.22
CA LEU A 45 -1.92 -12.13 3.41
C LEU A 45 -1.72 -10.91 2.49
N SER A 46 -2.32 -10.91 1.29
CA SER A 46 -2.30 -9.75 0.39
C SER A 46 -3.10 -8.57 0.96
N ILE A 47 -4.15 -8.82 1.75
CA ILE A 47 -4.91 -7.75 2.43
C ILE A 47 -4.08 -7.10 3.55
N SER A 48 -3.07 -7.79 4.10
CA SER A 48 -2.14 -7.23 5.09
C SER A 48 -1.31 -6.04 4.58
N VAL A 49 -1.33 -5.74 3.27
CA VAL A 49 -0.82 -4.47 2.69
C VAL A 49 -1.49 -3.22 3.30
N TYR A 50 -2.67 -3.37 3.92
CA TYR A 50 -3.29 -2.35 4.77
C TYR A 50 -2.37 -1.85 5.92
N CYS A 51 -1.53 -2.72 6.46
CA CYS A 51 -0.63 -2.42 7.58
C CYS A 51 0.67 -1.75 7.09
N THR A 52 0.59 -0.43 6.85
CA THR A 52 1.69 0.39 6.29
C THR A 52 2.58 1.02 7.38
N SER A 53 3.56 1.87 7.03
CA SER A 53 4.39 2.56 8.05
C SER A 53 3.56 3.48 8.94
N TRP A 54 2.44 4.01 8.42
CA TRP A 54 1.44 4.73 9.21
C TRP A 54 0.84 3.88 10.33
N THR A 55 0.67 2.57 10.14
CA THR A 55 0.18 1.68 11.21
C THR A 55 1.22 1.58 12.32
N PHE A 56 2.52 1.45 11.99
CA PHE A 56 3.59 1.44 12.99
C PHE A 56 3.74 2.80 13.69
N TYR A 57 4.04 3.87 12.96
CA TYR A 57 4.30 5.20 13.53
C TYR A 57 3.05 5.86 14.14
N GLY A 58 1.87 5.63 13.55
CA GLY A 58 0.60 6.17 14.01
C GLY A 58 0.07 5.45 15.23
N ALA A 59 -0.06 4.11 15.20
CA ALA A 59 -0.63 3.37 16.33
C ALA A 59 0.29 3.36 17.55
N VAL A 60 1.59 3.12 17.38
CA VAL A 60 2.56 3.18 18.50
C VAL A 60 2.72 4.62 19.00
N GLY A 61 2.70 5.61 18.10
CA GLY A 61 2.74 7.02 18.47
C GLY A 61 1.49 7.52 19.21
N SER A 62 0.30 7.01 18.86
CA SER A 62 -0.93 7.24 19.63
C SER A 62 -0.88 6.52 20.98
N ALA A 63 -0.47 5.25 21.02
CA ALA A 63 -0.33 4.49 22.26
C ALA A 63 0.61 5.17 23.27
N ALA A 64 1.74 5.71 22.81
CA ALA A 64 2.73 6.38 23.65
C ALA A 64 2.31 7.76 24.17
N ARG A 65 1.29 8.41 23.59
CA ARG A 65 0.80 9.74 24.01
C ARG A 65 -0.57 9.71 24.67
N ASN A 66 -1.47 8.91 24.12
CA ASN A 66 -2.91 8.95 24.35
C ASN A 66 -3.46 7.60 24.87
N GLY A 67 -2.59 6.64 25.21
CA GLY A 67 -2.98 5.35 25.78
C GLY A 67 -3.81 4.52 24.80
N LEU A 68 -4.99 4.05 25.23
CA LEU A 68 -5.82 3.11 24.44
C LEU A 68 -6.54 3.73 23.23
N GLU A 69 -6.39 5.03 22.97
CA GLU A 69 -7.03 5.71 21.81
C GLU A 69 -6.74 4.98 20.48
N PHE A 70 -5.51 4.47 20.30
CA PHE A 70 -5.10 3.75 19.08
C PHE A 70 -5.98 2.53 18.75
N VAL A 71 -6.66 1.94 19.74
CA VAL A 71 -7.57 0.79 19.53
C VAL A 71 -8.80 1.21 18.72
N THR A 72 -9.27 2.46 18.89
CA THR A 72 -10.49 2.97 18.22
C THR A 72 -10.37 2.93 16.70
N ILE A 73 -9.17 3.16 16.15
CA ILE A 73 -8.94 3.20 14.70
C ILE A 73 -9.08 1.83 14.04
N TYR A 74 -8.87 0.75 14.80
CA TYR A 74 -9.06 -0.63 14.33
C TYR A 74 -10.53 -1.08 14.36
N LEU A 75 -11.45 -0.34 15.00
CA LEU A 75 -12.88 -0.62 14.96
C LEU A 75 -13.43 -0.52 13.52
N GLY A 76 -12.97 0.45 12.73
CA GLY A 76 -13.36 0.62 11.32
C GLY A 76 -13.07 -0.64 10.48
N PRO A 77 -11.80 -1.08 10.37
CA PRO A 77 -11.44 -2.35 9.73
C PRO A 77 -12.19 -3.54 10.31
N THR A 78 -12.34 -3.64 11.65
CA THR A 78 -13.04 -4.76 12.30
C THR A 78 -14.50 -4.85 11.86
N LEU A 79 -15.23 -3.72 11.84
CA LEU A 79 -16.60 -3.65 11.34
C LEU A 79 -16.70 -3.97 9.84
N VAL A 80 -15.70 -3.57 9.04
CA VAL A 80 -15.61 -3.92 7.61
C VAL A 80 -15.37 -5.41 7.39
N PHE A 81 -14.58 -6.08 8.24
CA PHE A 81 -14.39 -7.54 8.21
C PHE A 81 -15.61 -8.31 8.73
N ILE A 82 -16.32 -7.82 9.74
CA ILE A 82 -17.61 -8.38 10.17
C ILE A 82 -18.65 -8.23 9.04
N GLY A 83 -18.70 -7.06 8.41
CA GLY A 83 -19.55 -6.77 7.25
C GLY A 83 -19.09 -7.41 5.92
N TRP A 84 -17.97 -8.14 5.91
CA TRP A 84 -17.32 -8.68 4.71
C TRP A 84 -18.28 -9.45 3.80
N TRP A 85 -19.16 -10.26 4.41
CA TRP A 85 -20.07 -11.15 3.69
C TRP A 85 -21.18 -10.42 2.92
N TRP A 86 -21.48 -9.18 3.31
CA TRP A 86 -22.56 -8.38 2.74
C TRP A 86 -22.03 -7.28 1.81
N ILE A 87 -20.95 -6.62 2.22
CA ILE A 87 -20.37 -5.46 1.54
C ILE A 87 -19.28 -5.92 0.56
N LEU A 88 -18.17 -6.44 1.07
CA LEU A 88 -16.98 -6.74 0.24
C LEU A 88 -17.22 -7.89 -0.74
N ARG A 89 -17.93 -8.96 -0.34
CA ARG A 89 -18.41 -10.02 -1.26
C ARG A 89 -19.24 -9.47 -2.43
N LYS A 90 -19.97 -8.36 -2.23
CA LYS A 90 -20.83 -7.73 -3.25
C LYS A 90 -20.03 -6.80 -4.16
N LEU A 91 -19.18 -5.95 -3.59
CA LEU A 91 -18.32 -5.04 -4.36
C LEU A 91 -17.35 -5.80 -5.28
N VAL A 92 -16.69 -6.85 -4.80
CA VAL A 92 -15.78 -7.68 -5.62
C VAL A 92 -16.52 -8.40 -6.75
N ARG A 93 -17.78 -8.85 -6.52
CA ARG A 93 -18.61 -9.48 -7.56
C ARG A 93 -18.99 -8.48 -8.66
N ILE A 94 -19.47 -7.29 -8.29
CA ILE A 94 -19.80 -6.20 -9.22
C ILE A 94 -18.54 -5.80 -10.00
N GLY A 95 -17.40 -5.65 -9.31
CA GLY A 95 -16.13 -5.27 -9.90
C GLY A 95 -15.70 -6.21 -11.03
N ARG A 96 -15.71 -7.52 -10.76
CA ARG A 96 -15.39 -8.55 -11.77
C ARG A 96 -16.42 -8.62 -12.90
N ALA A 97 -17.71 -8.48 -12.61
CA ALA A 97 -18.77 -8.57 -13.63
C ALA A 97 -18.70 -7.43 -14.67
N HIS A 98 -18.36 -6.21 -14.23
CA HIS A 98 -18.33 -5.03 -15.10
C HIS A 98 -16.91 -4.60 -15.52
N ARG A 99 -15.87 -5.38 -15.20
CA ARG A 99 -14.44 -5.08 -15.46
C ARG A 99 -13.99 -3.73 -14.88
N ILE A 100 -14.50 -3.39 -13.71
CA ILE A 100 -14.19 -2.15 -12.98
C ILE A 100 -12.80 -2.29 -12.35
N THR A 101 -11.89 -1.37 -12.66
CA THR A 101 -10.50 -1.36 -12.18
C THR A 101 -10.23 -0.30 -11.12
N SER A 102 -11.03 0.78 -11.04
CA SER A 102 -10.86 1.85 -10.04
C SER A 102 -12.12 2.12 -9.20
N ILE A 103 -11.96 2.88 -8.11
CA ILE A 103 -13.08 3.39 -7.29
C ILE A 103 -13.92 4.42 -8.08
N ALA A 104 -13.30 5.19 -8.99
CA ALA A 104 -14.01 6.12 -9.87
C ALA A 104 -14.92 5.39 -10.87
N ASP A 105 -14.49 4.25 -11.41
CA ASP A 105 -15.30 3.36 -12.25
C ASP A 105 -16.42 2.68 -11.44
N LEU A 106 -16.12 2.26 -10.20
CA LEU A 106 -17.09 1.63 -9.30
C LEU A 106 -18.25 2.59 -8.94
N ILE A 107 -17.93 3.87 -8.72
CA ILE A 107 -18.93 4.88 -8.42
C ILE A 107 -19.65 5.32 -9.71
N SER A 108 -18.93 5.71 -10.78
CA SER A 108 -19.55 6.20 -12.01
C SER A 108 -20.43 5.16 -12.70
N SER A 109 -20.08 3.88 -12.69
CA SER A 109 -20.90 2.80 -13.26
C SER A 109 -22.27 2.66 -12.60
N ARG A 110 -22.41 3.03 -11.32
CA ARG A 110 -23.71 3.10 -10.61
C ARG A 110 -24.60 4.23 -11.11
N TYR A 111 -24.01 5.29 -11.67
CA TYR A 111 -24.70 6.47 -12.20
C TYR A 111 -24.54 6.55 -13.73
N GLY A 112 -24.84 5.46 -14.42
CA GLY A 112 -24.90 5.43 -15.89
C GLY A 112 -23.55 5.61 -16.62
N LYS A 113 -22.41 5.35 -15.94
CA LYS A 113 -21.05 5.66 -16.41
C LYS A 113 -20.80 7.17 -16.60
N SER A 114 -21.35 8.01 -15.73
CA SER A 114 -21.11 9.46 -15.75
C SER A 114 -19.60 9.80 -15.63
N SER A 115 -19.05 10.35 -16.73
CA SER A 115 -17.63 10.74 -16.81
C SER A 115 -17.27 11.86 -15.83
N SER A 116 -18.14 12.87 -15.67
CA SER A 116 -17.91 13.97 -14.71
C SER A 116 -17.83 13.47 -13.26
N LEU A 117 -18.62 12.45 -12.91
CA LEU A 117 -18.53 11.80 -11.60
C LEU A 117 -17.23 10.98 -11.44
N ALA A 118 -16.77 10.30 -12.50
CA ALA A 118 -15.49 9.60 -12.48
C ALA A 118 -14.32 10.58 -12.28
N VAL A 119 -14.31 11.72 -12.97
CA VAL A 119 -13.32 12.79 -12.80
C VAL A 119 -13.35 13.35 -11.37
N LEU A 120 -14.53 13.66 -10.84
CA LEU A 120 -14.67 14.17 -9.46
C LEU A 120 -14.11 13.19 -8.41
N VAL A 121 -14.46 11.91 -8.51
CA VAL A 121 -13.94 10.87 -7.59
C VAL A 121 -12.42 10.73 -7.75
N THR A 122 -11.89 10.83 -8.97
CA THR A 122 -10.45 10.75 -9.25
C THR A 122 -9.70 11.94 -8.63
N LEU A 123 -10.23 13.17 -8.75
CA LEU A 123 -9.65 14.36 -8.12
C LEU A 123 -9.65 14.25 -6.59
N ILE A 124 -10.77 13.81 -5.99
CA ILE A 124 -10.86 13.57 -4.53
C ILE A 124 -9.84 12.51 -4.11
N ALA A 125 -9.69 11.42 -4.87
CA ALA A 125 -8.71 10.38 -4.59
C ALA A 125 -7.27 10.91 -4.63
N VAL A 126 -6.89 11.69 -5.66
CA VAL A 126 -5.55 12.31 -5.78
C VAL A 126 -5.29 13.29 -4.63
N ILE A 127 -6.26 14.13 -4.28
CA ILE A 127 -6.15 15.09 -3.17
C ILE A 127 -5.98 14.37 -1.83
N ALA A 128 -6.64 13.22 -1.63
CA ALA A 128 -6.50 12.42 -0.41
C ALA A 128 -5.21 11.58 -0.35
N THR A 129 -4.76 11.01 -1.47
CA THR A 129 -3.54 10.16 -1.49
C THR A 129 -2.25 10.96 -1.45
N THR A 130 -2.22 12.17 -1.99
CA THR A 130 -1.01 13.04 -2.00
C THR A 130 -0.45 13.30 -0.59
N PRO A 131 -1.21 13.81 0.40
CA PRO A 131 -0.70 13.99 1.76
C PRO A 131 -0.43 12.66 2.48
N TYR A 132 -1.16 11.58 2.15
CA TYR A 132 -0.89 10.26 2.71
C TYR A 132 0.48 9.72 2.26
N ILE A 133 0.82 9.85 0.97
CA ILE A 133 2.15 9.50 0.43
C ILE A 133 3.24 10.35 1.09
N ALA A 134 3.00 11.65 1.29
CA ALA A 134 3.95 12.52 2.00
C ALA A 134 4.20 12.08 3.46
N LEU A 135 3.17 11.61 4.17
CA LEU A 135 3.31 11.05 5.54
C LEU A 135 4.05 9.70 5.57
N GLN A 136 3.86 8.85 4.56
CA GLN A 136 4.63 7.60 4.41
C GLN A 136 6.11 7.90 4.12
N LEU A 137 6.40 8.83 3.20
CA LEU A 137 7.76 9.28 2.91
C LEU A 137 8.45 9.90 4.15
N GLN A 138 7.75 10.77 4.87
CA GLN A 138 8.23 11.35 6.13
C GLN A 138 8.52 10.27 7.20
N SER A 139 7.75 9.17 7.22
CA SER A 139 8.02 8.04 8.09
C SER A 139 9.36 7.38 7.75
N VAL A 140 9.61 7.09 6.45
CA VAL A 140 10.87 6.48 5.99
C VAL A 140 12.09 7.37 6.29
N VAL A 141 11.98 8.68 6.07
CA VAL A 141 13.06 9.63 6.39
C VAL A 141 13.37 9.63 7.89
N ARG A 142 12.34 9.63 8.76
CA ARG A 142 12.53 9.49 10.22
C ARG A 142 13.19 8.17 10.62
N SER A 143 12.79 7.04 10.02
CA SER A 143 13.45 5.75 10.24
C SER A 143 14.95 5.85 9.97
N TYR A 144 15.31 6.50 8.86
CA TYR A 144 16.68 6.61 8.40
C TYR A 144 17.54 7.48 9.34
N GLN A 145 17.01 8.65 9.74
CA GLN A 145 17.69 9.56 10.67
C GLN A 145 17.91 8.98 12.08
N ILE A 146 16.99 8.12 12.55
CA ILE A 146 17.14 7.42 13.84
C ILE A 146 18.28 6.38 13.79
N ILE A 147 18.55 5.78 12.63
CA ILE A 147 19.58 4.75 12.44
C ILE A 147 20.95 5.38 12.11
N SER A 148 20.95 6.52 11.41
CA SER A 148 22.12 7.24 10.90
C SER A 148 22.00 8.76 11.16
N SER A 149 22.83 9.31 12.06
CA SER A 149 22.78 10.72 12.50
C SER A 149 22.96 11.72 11.36
N ASP A 150 23.91 11.46 10.48
CA ASP A 150 24.40 12.46 9.51
C ASP A 150 23.55 12.50 8.23
N ALA A 151 22.32 11.98 8.31
CA ALA A 151 21.40 11.89 7.18
C ALA A 151 20.57 13.17 7.04
N ASP A 152 20.88 13.97 6.02
CA ASP A 152 20.01 15.07 5.60
C ASP A 152 18.62 14.55 5.20
N ALA A 153 17.59 15.14 5.81
CA ALA A 153 16.21 14.79 5.57
C ALA A 153 15.77 15.05 4.12
N ILE A 154 16.23 16.15 3.51
CA ILE A 154 15.77 16.57 2.18
C ILE A 154 16.35 15.67 1.10
N THR A 155 17.66 15.44 1.14
CA THR A 155 18.38 14.52 0.25
C THR A 155 17.84 13.09 0.39
N THR A 156 17.60 12.63 1.61
CA THR A 156 16.99 11.30 1.86
C THR A 156 15.57 11.22 1.28
N ALA A 157 14.73 12.23 1.51
CA ALA A 157 13.37 12.28 0.98
C ALA A 157 13.36 12.26 -0.56
N PHE A 158 14.24 13.06 -1.19
CA PHE A 158 14.34 13.17 -2.64
C PHE A 158 14.74 11.83 -3.28
N TRP A 159 15.81 11.17 -2.81
CA TRP A 159 16.26 9.91 -3.39
C TRP A 159 15.29 8.75 -3.15
N VAL A 160 14.64 8.69 -1.98
CA VAL A 160 13.59 7.70 -1.72
C VAL A 160 12.38 7.94 -2.63
N ALA A 161 11.92 9.19 -2.78
CA ALA A 161 10.81 9.53 -3.68
C ALA A 161 11.13 9.24 -5.15
N ALA A 162 12.34 9.58 -5.62
CA ALA A 162 12.80 9.27 -6.97
C ALA A 162 12.89 7.75 -7.21
N GLY A 163 13.39 6.98 -6.24
CA GLY A 163 13.39 5.52 -6.30
C GLY A 163 11.99 4.91 -6.36
N MET A 164 11.06 5.41 -5.54
CA MET A 164 9.65 4.99 -5.56
C MET A 164 8.95 5.35 -6.88
N ALA A 165 9.23 6.54 -7.44
CA ALA A 165 8.69 6.96 -8.74
C ALA A 165 9.23 6.08 -9.87
N LEU A 166 10.54 5.83 -9.92
CA LEU A 166 11.17 4.94 -10.91
C LEU A 166 10.63 3.51 -10.81
N PHE A 167 10.49 2.96 -9.60
CA PHE A 167 9.85 1.67 -9.35
C PHE A 167 8.42 1.64 -9.90
N THR A 168 7.63 2.68 -9.62
CA THR A 168 6.23 2.78 -10.06
C THR A 168 6.12 2.85 -11.58
N ILE A 169 7.00 3.60 -12.25
CA ILE A 169 7.07 3.67 -13.71
C ILE A 169 7.47 2.32 -14.32
N LEU A 170 8.51 1.67 -13.77
CA LEU A 170 9.05 0.42 -14.30
C LEU A 170 8.12 -0.79 -14.09
N PHE A 171 7.32 -0.83 -13.03
CA PHE A 171 6.56 -2.02 -12.64
C PHE A 171 5.04 -1.82 -12.52
N GLY A 172 4.55 -0.59 -12.27
CA GLY A 172 3.12 -0.29 -12.15
C GLY A 172 2.39 -0.04 -13.48
N THR A 173 3.10 -0.16 -14.61
CA THR A 173 2.60 0.08 -15.98
C THR A 173 2.35 -1.21 -16.77
N ARG A 174 2.24 -2.36 -16.08
CA ARG A 174 2.22 -3.72 -16.63
C ARG A 174 0.90 -4.45 -16.36
#